data_AF-A0A5C1AP49-F1
#
_entry.id   AF-A0A5C1AP49-F1
#
_cell.length_a   1.000
_cell.length_b   1.000
_cell.length_c   1.000
_cell.angle_alpha   90.00
_cell.angle_beta   90.00
_cell.angle_gamma   90.00
#
_symmetry.space_group_name_H-M   'P 1'
#
loop_
_entity.id
_entity.type
_entity.pdbx_description
1 polymer ?
#
loop_
_entity_poly.entity_id
_entity_poly.type
_entity_poly.pdbx_seq_one_letter_code
_entity_poly.pdbx_strand_id
1 'polypeptide(L)'
;MLRALVALLVALLVATAAPVPKGGGKSPVWKFGAYEYALPTWWGSVDADVPKDLKDWKDVSAYLHMKYGQDTGTKDTWKSALKAWAIYDRRSDGFPVYLAHCHKCGGEVQRAADIYAALYKLADTRKDKREWYQAYLAYCAGGCYELLKDTDEAATWYGRSAEHVGNRDQAIDYYAKESAKKAKELRAKK
;
A
#
# COMPACT_ATOMS: atom_id res chain seq x y z
N MET A 1 32.18 -54.64 27.89
CA MET A 1 32.14 -54.16 26.49
C MET A 1 30.68 -53.91 26.10
N LEU A 2 30.24 -52.65 26.02
CA LEU A 2 29.32 -52.15 24.98
C LEU A 2 29.08 -50.65 25.22
N ARG A 3 29.47 -49.83 24.22
CA ARG A 3 29.18 -48.40 24.15
C ARG A 3 27.77 -48.25 23.55
N ALA A 4 26.87 -47.51 24.21
CA ALA A 4 25.61 -47.08 23.61
C ALA A 4 25.81 -45.67 23.01
N LEU A 5 25.69 -45.59 21.68
CA LEU A 5 25.81 -44.36 20.90
C LEU A 5 24.48 -43.58 20.91
N VAL A 6 24.62 -42.27 21.06
CA VAL A 6 23.60 -41.23 20.87
C VAL A 6 23.30 -41.08 19.36
N ALA A 7 22.03 -40.90 19.00
CA ALA A 7 21.64 -40.32 17.72
C ALA A 7 20.49 -39.33 17.93
N LEU A 8 20.83 -38.04 17.91
CA LEU A 8 19.91 -36.90 17.92
C LEU A 8 19.54 -36.58 16.47
N LEU A 9 18.27 -36.75 16.09
CA LEU A 9 17.77 -36.36 14.77
C LEU A 9 17.40 -34.88 14.78
N VAL A 10 18.18 -34.04 14.09
CA VAL A 10 17.80 -32.66 13.75
C VAL A 10 17.19 -32.68 12.36
N ALA A 11 15.87 -32.53 12.27
CA ALA A 11 15.18 -32.35 11.00
C ALA A 11 15.33 -30.88 10.55
N LEU A 12 16.20 -30.65 9.56
CA LEU A 12 16.34 -29.36 8.89
C LEU A 12 15.19 -29.22 7.88
N LEU A 13 14.19 -28.39 8.17
CA LEU A 13 13.20 -27.97 7.16
C LEU A 13 13.89 -27.02 6.18
N VAL A 14 14.28 -27.54 5.02
CA VAL A 14 14.64 -26.72 3.87
C VAL A 14 13.34 -26.21 3.26
N ALA A 15 13.01 -24.94 3.48
CA ALA A 15 11.98 -24.26 2.71
C ALA A 15 12.45 -24.21 1.25
N THR A 16 11.89 -25.08 0.40
CA THR A 16 12.13 -25.02 -1.04
C THR A 16 11.51 -23.74 -1.58
N ALA A 17 12.33 -22.73 -1.83
CA ALA A 17 11.93 -21.58 -2.63
C ALA A 17 11.43 -22.11 -3.97
N ALA A 18 10.16 -21.84 -4.30
CA ALA A 18 9.59 -22.21 -5.58
C ALA A 18 10.46 -21.62 -6.71
N PRO A 19 10.67 -22.37 -7.82
CA PRO A 19 11.50 -21.90 -8.92
C PRO A 19 10.92 -20.60 -9.48
N VAL A 20 11.75 -19.56 -9.50
CA VAL A 20 11.44 -18.27 -10.15
C VAL A 20 11.28 -18.55 -11.65
N PRO A 21 10.12 -18.26 -12.26
CA PRO A 21 9.95 -18.42 -13.70
C PRO A 21 10.97 -17.52 -14.41
N LYS A 22 11.92 -18.13 -15.12
CA LYS A 22 12.81 -17.44 -16.07
C LYS A 22 11.99 -17.05 -17.30
N GLY A 23 11.22 -15.98 -17.19
CA GLY A 23 10.53 -15.37 -18.31
C GLY A 23 10.71 -13.86 -18.24
N GLY A 24 11.56 -13.31 -19.10
CA GLY A 24 11.72 -11.86 -19.31
C GLY A 24 10.51 -11.19 -19.98
N GLY A 25 9.30 -11.65 -19.66
CA GLY A 25 8.06 -11.01 -20.08
C GLY A 25 7.79 -9.80 -19.20
N LYS A 26 7.43 -8.67 -19.81
CA LYS A 26 6.94 -7.49 -19.06
C LYS A 26 5.78 -7.93 -18.17
N SER A 27 5.82 -7.59 -16.88
CA SER A 27 4.70 -7.85 -15.98
C SER A 27 3.40 -7.30 -16.59
N PRO A 28 2.30 -8.06 -16.58
CA PRO A 28 1.02 -7.55 -17.06
C PRO A 28 0.66 -6.26 -16.32
N VAL A 29 0.01 -5.32 -17.01
CA VAL A 29 -0.35 -4.00 -16.47
C VAL A 29 -1.85 -3.87 -16.41
N TRP A 30 -2.37 -3.37 -15.28
CA TRP A 30 -3.76 -2.96 -15.13
C TRP A 30 -3.87 -1.43 -15.12
N LYS A 31 -4.91 -0.90 -15.76
CA LYS A 31 -5.17 0.53 -15.86
C LYS A 31 -6.32 0.95 -14.95
N PHE A 32 -6.13 2.08 -14.27
CA PHE A 32 -7.10 2.76 -13.41
C PHE A 32 -7.14 4.23 -13.83
N GLY A 33 -7.94 4.52 -14.87
CA GLY A 33 -7.85 5.79 -15.59
C GLY A 33 -6.43 6.02 -16.15
N ALA A 34 -5.79 7.10 -15.72
CA ALA A 34 -4.43 7.47 -16.12
C ALA A 34 -3.32 6.72 -15.34
N TYR A 35 -3.67 5.97 -14.30
CA TYR A 35 -2.69 5.22 -13.51
C TYR A 35 -2.48 3.81 -14.08
N GLU A 36 -1.22 3.45 -14.33
CA GLU A 36 -0.82 2.12 -14.76
C GLU A 36 -0.16 1.37 -13.60
N TYR A 37 -0.73 0.22 -13.26
CA TYR A 37 -0.25 -0.64 -12.19
C TYR A 37 0.33 -1.94 -12.78
N ALA A 38 1.65 -2.08 -12.69
CA ALA A 38 2.32 -3.32 -13.02
C ALA A 38 1.98 -4.40 -11.97
N LEU A 39 1.36 -5.48 -12.42
CA LEU A 39 0.94 -6.57 -11.57
C LEU A 39 2.17 -7.30 -10.98
N PRO A 40 2.18 -7.57 -9.67
CA PRO A 40 3.20 -8.39 -9.05
C PRO A 40 3.23 -9.82 -9.63
N THR A 41 4.39 -10.47 -9.56
CA THR A 41 4.57 -11.84 -10.07
C THR A 41 3.66 -12.87 -9.40
N TRP A 42 3.24 -12.61 -8.15
CA TRP A 42 2.30 -13.45 -7.41
C TRP A 42 0.83 -13.25 -7.80
N TRP A 43 0.50 -12.28 -8.66
CA TRP A 43 -0.90 -11.90 -8.94
C TRP A 43 -1.79 -13.06 -9.39
N GLY A 44 -1.22 -13.94 -10.23
CA GLY A 44 -1.91 -15.11 -10.77
C GLY A 44 -2.16 -16.21 -9.74
N SER A 45 -1.37 -16.26 -8.65
CA SER A 45 -1.48 -17.30 -7.63
C SER A 45 -2.42 -16.93 -6.47
N VAL A 46 -2.91 -15.69 -6.44
CA VAL A 46 -3.83 -15.21 -5.41
C VAL A 46 -5.24 -15.25 -5.95
N ASP A 47 -6.12 -16.02 -5.32
CA ASP A 47 -7.54 -15.98 -5.65
C ASP A 47 -8.24 -14.89 -4.81
N ALA A 48 -9.02 -14.06 -5.48
CA ALA A 48 -9.81 -13.00 -4.86
C ALA A 48 -10.95 -12.61 -5.79
N ASP A 49 -12.13 -12.40 -5.19
CA ASP A 49 -13.32 -11.93 -5.87
C ASP A 49 -14.02 -10.87 -5.02
N VAL A 50 -14.81 -10.02 -5.68
CA VAL A 50 -15.60 -8.95 -5.06
C VAL A 50 -17.03 -9.02 -5.59
N PRO A 51 -18.04 -9.21 -4.71
CA PRO A 51 -19.44 -9.21 -5.13
C PRO A 51 -19.80 -7.97 -5.95
N LYS A 52 -20.55 -8.19 -7.04
CA LYS A 52 -20.89 -7.16 -8.02
C LYS A 52 -21.92 -6.15 -7.50
N ASP A 53 -22.66 -6.53 -6.47
CA ASP A 53 -23.74 -5.77 -5.83
C ASP A 53 -23.25 -4.78 -4.76
N LEU A 54 -21.97 -4.81 -4.38
CA LEU A 54 -21.39 -3.79 -3.48
C LEU A 54 -21.34 -2.43 -4.19
N LYS A 55 -21.98 -1.43 -3.60
CA LYS A 55 -22.31 -0.17 -4.30
C LYS A 55 -21.23 0.88 -4.18
N ASP A 56 -20.57 0.94 -3.03
CA ASP A 56 -19.57 1.95 -2.74
C ASP A 56 -18.36 1.41 -1.98
N TRP A 57 -17.41 2.30 -1.70
CA TRP A 57 -16.16 1.96 -1.03
C TRP A 57 -16.37 1.46 0.40
N LYS A 58 -17.45 1.84 1.09
CA LYS A 58 -17.75 1.40 2.46
C LYS A 58 -18.23 -0.04 2.45
N ASP A 59 -19.11 -0.38 1.51
CA ASP A 59 -19.57 -1.75 1.30
C ASP A 59 -18.38 -2.69 1.02
N VAL A 60 -17.46 -2.25 0.15
CA VAL A 60 -16.24 -3.01 -0.16
C VAL A 60 -15.33 -3.11 1.06
N SER A 61 -15.06 -2.01 1.74
CA SER A 61 -14.23 -2.01 2.95
C SER A 61 -14.78 -2.97 4.02
N ALA A 62 -16.10 -2.93 4.28
CA ALA A 62 -16.75 -3.84 5.23
C ALA A 62 -16.64 -5.31 4.79
N TYR A 63 -16.89 -5.59 3.50
CA TYR A 63 -16.73 -6.93 2.94
C TYR A 63 -15.31 -7.46 3.12
N LEU A 64 -14.31 -6.63 2.80
CA LEU A 64 -12.90 -7.01 2.92
C LEU A 64 -12.47 -7.17 4.37
N HIS A 65 -12.97 -6.32 5.27
CA HIS A 65 -12.74 -6.49 6.70
C HIS A 65 -13.27 -7.83 7.19
N MET A 66 -14.49 -8.21 6.82
CA MET A 66 -15.07 -9.51 7.18
C MET A 66 -14.31 -10.69 6.56
N LYS A 67 -13.93 -10.58 5.28
CA LYS A 67 -13.33 -11.70 4.53
C LYS A 67 -11.83 -11.88 4.78
N TYR A 68 -11.10 -10.78 4.96
CA TYR A 68 -9.64 -10.76 5.04
C TYR A 68 -9.13 -10.24 6.40
N GLY A 69 -10.02 -9.96 7.35
CA GLY A 69 -9.71 -9.55 8.73
C GLY A 69 -9.51 -8.04 8.92
N GLN A 70 -9.13 -7.32 7.86
CA GLN A 70 -9.05 -5.86 7.76
C GLN A 70 -9.33 -5.47 6.31
N ASP A 71 -9.69 -4.21 6.06
CA ASP A 71 -9.92 -3.69 4.71
C ASP A 71 -8.66 -3.73 3.82
N THR A 72 -7.49 -3.66 4.43
CA THR A 72 -6.17 -3.83 3.80
C THR A 72 -5.59 -5.24 3.96
N GLY A 73 -6.36 -6.14 4.57
CA GLY A 73 -5.92 -7.47 5.00
C GLY A 73 -4.96 -7.45 6.19
N THR A 74 -4.53 -8.63 6.59
CA THR A 74 -3.48 -8.86 7.59
C THR A 74 -2.16 -9.16 6.90
N LYS A 75 -1.11 -9.49 7.68
CA LYS A 75 0.17 -9.97 7.14
C LYS A 75 0.03 -11.15 6.19
N ASP A 76 -1.02 -11.97 6.34
CA ASP A 76 -1.24 -13.18 5.56
C ASP A 76 -2.24 -12.97 4.41
N THR A 77 -3.13 -11.97 4.51
CA THR A 77 -4.26 -11.79 3.57
C THR A 77 -4.21 -10.49 2.75
N TRP A 78 -3.21 -9.63 2.97
CA TRP A 78 -3.11 -8.33 2.27
C TRP A 78 -3.08 -8.45 0.74
N LYS A 79 -2.52 -9.53 0.19
CA LYS A 79 -2.48 -9.76 -1.27
C LYS A 79 -3.88 -10.00 -1.84
N SER A 80 -4.72 -10.74 -1.11
CA SER A 80 -6.11 -11.00 -1.49
C SER A 80 -6.96 -9.74 -1.35
N ALA A 81 -6.76 -8.96 -0.28
CA ALA A 81 -7.39 -7.66 -0.11
C ALA A 81 -6.98 -6.69 -1.24
N LEU A 82 -5.70 -6.64 -1.60
CA LEU A 82 -5.18 -5.83 -2.69
C LEU A 82 -5.85 -6.19 -4.02
N LYS A 83 -5.86 -7.47 -4.38
CA LYS A 83 -6.46 -7.95 -5.62
C LYS A 83 -7.96 -7.64 -5.66
N ALA A 84 -8.65 -7.76 -4.53
CA ALA A 84 -10.05 -7.40 -4.41
C ALA A 84 -10.28 -5.89 -4.64
N TRP A 85 -9.52 -5.02 -3.97
CA TRP A 85 -9.56 -3.57 -4.23
C TRP A 85 -9.31 -3.24 -5.70
N ALA A 86 -8.30 -3.86 -6.31
CA ALA A 86 -8.00 -3.66 -7.73
C ALA A 86 -9.16 -4.05 -8.65
N ILE A 87 -9.87 -5.14 -8.35
CA ILE A 87 -11.06 -5.55 -9.11
C ILE A 87 -12.17 -4.50 -8.95
N TYR A 88 -12.40 -4.01 -7.73
CA TYR A 88 -13.39 -2.98 -7.44
C TYR A 88 -13.06 -1.63 -8.10
N ASP A 89 -11.82 -1.15 -8.00
CA ASP A 89 -11.43 0.15 -8.53
C ASP A 89 -11.47 0.15 -10.07
N ARG A 90 -11.16 -0.99 -10.72
CA ARG A 90 -11.30 -1.12 -12.18
C ARG A 90 -12.75 -1.04 -12.66
N ARG A 91 -13.71 -1.58 -11.90
CA ARG A 91 -15.13 -1.52 -12.28
C ARG A 91 -15.78 -0.17 -11.99
N SER A 92 -15.27 0.56 -10.99
CA SER A 92 -15.86 1.80 -10.50
C SER A 92 -15.14 3.07 -10.98
N ASP A 93 -14.07 2.93 -11.76
CA ASP A 93 -13.12 4.02 -12.08
C ASP A 93 -12.58 4.71 -10.80
N GLY A 94 -12.42 3.90 -9.75
CA GLY A 94 -11.96 4.29 -8.43
C GLY A 94 -10.52 4.82 -8.45
N PHE A 95 -10.18 5.67 -7.47
CA PHE A 95 -8.80 6.12 -7.32
C PHE A 95 -8.06 5.09 -6.47
N PRO A 96 -7.06 4.37 -7.01
CA PRO A 96 -6.66 3.07 -6.46
C PRO A 96 -5.68 3.19 -5.28
N VAL A 97 -6.05 4.01 -4.28
CA VAL A 97 -5.24 4.28 -3.08
C VAL A 97 -5.00 3.02 -2.26
N TYR A 98 -5.96 2.08 -2.27
CA TYR A 98 -5.85 0.84 -1.50
C TYR A 98 -4.80 -0.14 -2.04
N LEU A 99 -4.33 0.04 -3.28
CA LEU A 99 -3.14 -0.70 -3.75
C LEU A 99 -1.95 -0.40 -2.85
N ALA A 100 -1.69 0.89 -2.57
CA ALA A 100 -0.60 1.32 -1.70
C ALA A 100 -0.82 0.88 -0.25
N HIS A 101 -2.05 1.03 0.27
CA HIS A 101 -2.35 0.61 1.65
C HIS A 101 -2.09 -0.89 1.87
N CYS A 102 -2.53 -1.74 0.93
CA CYS A 102 -2.32 -3.17 1.05
C CYS A 102 -0.83 -3.54 0.92
N HIS A 103 -0.08 -2.94 -0.01
CA HIS A 103 1.37 -3.13 -0.10
C HIS A 103 2.08 -2.74 1.20
N LYS A 104 1.69 -1.60 1.79
CA LYS A 104 2.23 -1.15 3.08
C LYS A 104 1.93 -2.16 4.20
N CYS A 105 0.70 -2.69 4.26
CA CYS A 105 0.31 -3.75 5.20
C CYS A 105 1.18 -5.01 5.03
N GLY A 106 1.46 -5.37 3.77
CA GLY A 106 2.35 -6.47 3.41
C GLY A 106 3.84 -6.25 3.67
N GLY A 107 4.24 -5.08 4.18
CA GLY A 107 5.65 -4.73 4.39
C GLY A 107 6.39 -4.29 3.12
N GLU A 108 5.71 -4.18 1.97
CA GLU A 108 6.28 -3.66 0.73
C GLU A 108 6.27 -2.12 0.73
N VAL A 109 6.92 -1.53 1.73
CA VAL A 109 6.80 -0.10 2.07
C VAL A 109 7.30 0.81 0.94
N GLN A 110 8.41 0.48 0.28
CA GLN A 110 8.89 1.26 -0.87
C GLN A 110 7.86 1.25 -2.01
N ARG A 111 7.27 0.09 -2.30
CA ARG A 111 6.25 -0.05 -3.34
C ARG A 111 5.03 0.80 -3.01
N ALA A 112 4.60 0.82 -1.74
CA ALA A 112 3.52 1.69 -1.30
C ALA A 112 3.86 3.18 -1.48
N ALA A 113 5.07 3.60 -1.12
CA ALA A 113 5.56 4.97 -1.31
C ALA A 113 5.51 5.38 -2.80
N ASP A 114 5.99 4.53 -3.70
CA ASP A 114 5.98 4.78 -5.14
C ASP A 114 4.56 4.95 -5.68
N ILE A 115 3.62 4.12 -5.23
CA ILE A 115 2.21 4.20 -5.63
C ILE A 115 1.59 5.50 -5.10
N TYR A 116 1.76 5.84 -3.83
CA TYR A 116 1.26 7.12 -3.29
C TYR A 116 1.83 8.31 -4.06
N ALA A 117 3.13 8.29 -4.38
CA ALA A 117 3.78 9.35 -5.14
C ALA A 117 3.24 9.47 -6.57
N ALA A 118 2.99 8.35 -7.24
CA ALA A 118 2.40 8.33 -8.58
C ALA A 118 0.95 8.84 -8.56
N LEU A 119 0.15 8.41 -7.59
CA LEU A 119 -1.22 8.88 -7.41
C LEU A 119 -1.26 10.37 -7.04
N TYR A 120 -0.35 10.86 -6.20
CA TYR A 120 -0.24 12.28 -5.87
C TYR A 120 -0.13 13.16 -7.13
N LYS A 121 0.71 12.76 -8.10
CA LYS A 121 0.85 13.47 -9.39
C LYS A 121 -0.42 13.45 -10.23
N LEU A 122 -1.29 12.47 -10.02
CA LEU A 122 -2.57 12.33 -10.72
C LEU A 122 -3.74 12.95 -9.95
N ALA A 123 -3.51 13.54 -8.78
CA ALA A 123 -4.55 14.13 -7.95
C ALA A 123 -5.31 15.27 -8.69
N ASP A 124 -4.64 15.96 -9.61
CA ASP A 124 -5.24 17.01 -10.47
C ASP A 124 -6.40 16.46 -11.34
N THR A 125 -6.38 15.17 -11.67
CA THR A 125 -7.47 14.52 -12.43
C THR A 125 -8.75 14.37 -11.61
N ARG A 126 -8.69 14.61 -10.29
CA ARG A 126 -9.81 14.44 -9.35
C ARG A 126 -10.51 15.76 -8.98
N LYS A 127 -10.32 16.82 -9.77
CA LYS A 127 -11.10 18.08 -9.74
C LYS A 127 -11.34 18.62 -8.31
N ASP A 128 -12.58 18.56 -7.83
CA ASP A 128 -13.03 19.05 -6.52
C ASP A 128 -12.37 18.33 -5.35
N LYS A 129 -11.84 17.12 -5.56
CA LYS A 129 -11.13 16.33 -4.55
C LYS A 129 -9.61 16.44 -4.65
N ARG A 130 -9.09 17.30 -5.54
CA ARG A 130 -7.65 17.47 -5.80
C ARG A 130 -6.87 17.71 -4.51
N GLU A 131 -7.24 18.74 -3.74
CA GLU A 131 -6.51 19.12 -2.52
C GLU A 131 -6.56 18.02 -1.46
N TRP A 132 -7.72 17.35 -1.35
CA TRP A 132 -7.87 16.22 -0.44
C TRP A 132 -6.89 15.10 -0.78
N TYR A 133 -6.83 14.70 -2.07
CA TYR A 133 -5.89 13.68 -2.51
C TYR A 133 -4.43 14.15 -2.38
N GLN A 134 -4.10 15.40 -2.68
CA GLN A 134 -2.74 15.91 -2.52
C GLN A 134 -2.28 15.84 -1.07
N ALA A 135 -3.06 16.40 -0.13
CA ALA A 135 -2.73 16.39 1.29
C ALA A 135 -2.64 14.96 1.84
N TYR A 136 -3.61 14.10 1.49
CA TYR A 136 -3.67 12.72 1.96
C TYR A 136 -2.52 11.85 1.44
N LEU A 137 -2.30 11.84 0.13
CA LEU A 137 -1.29 10.97 -0.50
C LEU A 137 0.13 11.41 -0.12
N ALA A 138 0.37 12.71 0.02
CA ALA A 138 1.65 13.21 0.48
C ALA A 138 1.93 12.82 1.94
N TYR A 139 0.92 12.91 2.82
CA TYR A 139 1.02 12.41 4.19
C TYR A 139 1.33 10.90 4.22
N CYS A 140 0.63 10.10 3.42
CA CYS A 140 0.87 8.65 3.35
C CYS A 140 2.25 8.30 2.79
N ALA A 141 2.73 8.99 1.76
CA ALA A 141 4.07 8.82 1.21
C ALA A 141 5.15 9.17 2.26
N GLY A 142 5.00 10.30 2.96
CA GLY A 142 5.89 10.70 4.06
C GLY A 142 5.99 9.63 5.15
N GLY A 143 4.86 9.04 5.53
CA GLY A 143 4.83 7.92 6.48
C GLY A 143 5.51 6.65 5.98
N CYS A 144 5.51 6.40 4.67
CA CYS A 144 6.26 5.26 4.10
C CYS A 144 7.77 5.51 4.14
N TYR A 145 8.23 6.72 3.78
CA TYR A 145 9.66 7.07 3.88
C TYR A 145 10.17 7.10 5.32
N GLU A 146 9.33 7.52 6.29
CA GLU A 146 9.68 7.44 7.72
C GLU A 146 9.89 5.99 8.17
N LEU A 147 9.05 5.05 7.69
CA LEU A 147 9.22 3.61 7.94
C LEU A 147 10.51 3.06 7.30
N LEU A 148 10.85 3.55 6.11
CA LEU A 148 12.10 3.22 5.39
C LEU A 148 13.35 3.87 6.00
N LYS A 149 13.20 4.75 7.01
CA LYS A 149 14.27 5.54 7.62
C LYS A 149 14.92 6.55 6.68
N ASP A 150 14.27 6.88 5.57
CA ASP A 150 14.65 7.99 4.71
C ASP A 150 14.02 9.28 5.25
N THR A 151 14.72 9.92 6.19
CA THR A 151 14.23 11.11 6.89
C THR A 151 14.09 12.32 5.97
N ASP A 152 14.87 12.36 4.89
CA ASP A 152 14.95 13.51 3.98
C ASP A 152 13.77 13.49 3.02
N GLU A 153 13.51 12.33 2.43
CA GLU A 153 12.35 12.13 1.58
C GLU A 153 11.06 12.18 2.42
N ALA A 154 11.05 11.61 3.63
CA ALA A 154 9.91 11.74 4.55
C ALA A 154 9.57 13.20 4.86
N ALA A 155 10.57 14.03 5.23
CA ALA A 155 10.36 15.44 5.50
C ALA A 155 9.90 16.23 4.26
N THR A 156 10.35 15.83 3.06
CA THR A 156 9.92 16.42 1.79
C THR A 156 8.45 16.15 1.53
N TRP A 157 8.01 14.90 1.66
CA TRP A 157 6.61 14.52 1.43
C TRP A 157 5.66 15.07 2.48
N TYR A 158 6.05 15.04 3.76
CA TYR A 158 5.30 15.74 4.79
C TYR A 158 5.24 17.25 4.52
N GLY A 159 6.32 17.85 4.01
CA GLY A 159 6.30 19.25 3.58
C GLY A 159 5.19 19.57 2.57
N ARG A 160 5.01 18.72 1.55
CA ARG A 160 3.96 18.89 0.54
C ARG A 160 2.56 18.84 1.13
N SER A 161 2.29 17.89 2.04
CA SER A 161 0.99 17.84 2.73
C SER A 161 0.78 19.06 3.63
N ALA A 162 1.85 19.53 4.31
CA ALA A 162 1.81 20.68 5.20
C ALA A 162 1.53 22.03 4.49
N GLU A 163 1.68 22.11 3.17
CA GLU A 163 1.28 23.30 2.38
C GLU A 163 -0.23 23.59 2.49
N HIS A 164 -1.03 22.60 2.91
CA HIS A 164 -2.48 22.73 3.06
C HIS A 164 -2.93 23.08 4.50
N VAL A 165 -2.03 23.47 5.40
CA VAL A 165 -2.41 23.88 6.77
C VAL A 165 -3.36 25.09 6.73
N GLY A 166 -4.43 25.04 7.52
CA GLY A 166 -5.46 26.07 7.56
C GLY A 166 -6.55 25.90 6.50
N ASN A 167 -6.60 24.75 5.80
CA ASN A 167 -7.69 24.44 4.89
C ASN A 167 -9.04 24.40 5.64
N ARG A 168 -10.12 24.77 4.95
CA ARG A 168 -11.49 24.77 5.52
C ARG A 168 -12.05 23.35 5.68
N ASP A 169 -11.58 22.41 4.86
CA ASP A 169 -11.90 21.00 5.04
C ASP A 169 -11.06 20.43 6.20
N GLN A 170 -11.75 19.94 7.23
CA GLN A 170 -11.13 19.47 8.47
C GLN A 170 -10.23 18.25 8.24
N ALA A 171 -10.53 17.39 7.26
CA ALA A 171 -9.70 16.23 6.97
C ALA A 171 -8.39 16.66 6.29
N ILE A 172 -8.45 17.63 5.38
CA ILE A 172 -7.26 18.19 4.74
C ILE A 172 -6.35 18.86 5.78
N ASP A 173 -6.93 19.73 6.61
CA ASP A 173 -6.18 20.45 7.65
C ASP A 173 -5.57 19.50 8.68
N TYR A 174 -6.26 18.40 9.03
CA TYR A 174 -5.72 17.35 9.88
C TYR A 174 -4.43 16.74 9.30
N TYR A 175 -4.47 16.24 8.06
CA TYR A 175 -3.27 15.66 7.43
C TYR A 175 -2.13 16.68 7.29
N ALA A 176 -2.47 17.92 6.96
CA ALA A 176 -1.50 18.98 6.79
C ALA A 176 -0.81 19.35 8.11
N LYS A 177 -1.56 19.48 9.22
CA LYS A 177 -1.01 19.79 10.55
C LYS A 177 -0.14 18.67 11.09
N GLU A 178 -0.58 17.42 10.97
CA GLU A 178 0.22 16.26 11.36
C GLU A 178 1.52 16.19 10.55
N SER A 179 1.44 16.47 9.24
CA SER A 179 2.62 16.53 8.38
C SER A 179 3.56 17.67 8.76
N ALA A 180 3.05 18.86 9.09
CA ALA A 180 3.86 20.00 9.51
C ALA A 180 4.67 19.68 10.78
N LYS A 181 4.02 19.03 11.75
CA LYS A 181 4.67 18.55 12.98
C LYS A 181 5.77 17.54 12.64
N LYS A 182 5.44 16.51 11.86
CA LYS A 182 6.38 15.45 11.43
C LYS A 182 7.59 16.01 10.69
N ALA A 183 7.38 16.90 9.71
CA ALA A 183 8.46 17.51 8.95
C ALA A 183 9.40 18.33 9.85
N LYS A 184 8.85 19.07 10.84
CA LYS A 184 9.65 19.81 11.83
C LYS A 184 10.47 18.87 12.70
N GLU A 185 9.86 17.80 13.21
CA GLU A 185 10.54 16.79 14.04
C GLU A 185 11.69 16.10 13.30
N LEU A 186 11.50 15.75 12.02
CA LEU A 186 12.53 15.12 11.20
C LEU A 186 13.70 16.07 10.90
N ARG A 187 13.40 17.34 10.62
CA ARG A 187 14.44 18.36 10.34
C ARG A 187 15.25 18.73 11.57
N ALA A 188 14.67 18.67 12.77
CA ALA A 188 15.36 18.97 14.01
C ALA A 188 16.34 17.88 14.48
N LYS A 189 16.28 16.68 13.89
CA LYS A 189 17.17 15.54 14.20
C LYS A 189 18.44 15.51 13.34
N LYS A 190 18.58 16.47 12.42
CA LYS A 190 19.79 16.68 11.61
C LYS A 190 20.75 17.60 12.34
#